data_AF-A0A2E9IW11-F1
#
_entry.id   AF-A0A2E9IW11-F1
#
_cell.length_a   1.000
_cell.length_b   1.000
_cell.length_c   1.000
_cell.angle_alpha   90.00
_cell.angle_beta   90.00
_cell.angle_gamma   90.00
#
_symmetry.space_group_name_H-M   'P 1'
#
loop_
_entity.id
_entity.type
_entity.pdbx_description
1 polymer ?
#
loop_
_entity_poly.entity_id
_entity_poly.type
_entity_poly.pdbx_seq_one_letter_code
_entity_poly.pdbx_strand_id
1 'polypeptide(L)'
;METASYRILKSITVLTFLLSSIFWLSSQVVSVANQTYPVKNEENQEIGTVTIPYDYAESQILFFVLMVFSGIQLWTITHLGKRIVKVEEELEFTRTIKADPDATGQRR
;
A
#
# COMPACT_ATOMS: atom_id res chain seq x y z
N MET A 1 10.10 17.91 -10.72
CA MET A 1 8.92 17.98 -9.82
C MET A 1 8.11 16.69 -9.87
N GLU A 2 8.12 15.98 -11.00
CA GLU A 2 7.45 14.67 -11.19
C GLU A 2 8.09 13.54 -10.36
N THR A 3 9.40 13.58 -10.12
CA THR A 3 10.15 12.62 -9.29
C THR A 3 9.70 12.59 -7.83
N ALA A 4 9.37 13.75 -7.23
CA ALA A 4 8.93 13.84 -5.85
C ALA A 4 7.53 13.20 -5.69
N SER A 5 6.61 13.52 -6.60
CA SER A 5 5.28 12.91 -6.66
C SER A 5 5.35 11.40 -6.89
N TYR A 6 6.25 10.93 -7.77
CA TYR A 6 6.48 9.50 -7.99
C TYR A 6 7.01 8.80 -6.74
N ARG A 7 7.97 9.40 -6.01
CA ARG A 7 8.49 8.84 -4.75
C ARG A 7 7.40 8.74 -3.69
N ILE A 8 6.56 9.78 -3.54
CA ILE A 8 5.43 9.78 -2.61
C ILE A 8 4.43 8.67 -2.99
N LEU A 9 4.05 8.58 -4.27
CA LEU A 9 3.12 7.56 -4.76
C LEU A 9 3.65 6.14 -4.52
N LYS A 10 4.95 5.93 -4.75
CA LYS A 10 5.61 4.65 -4.45
C LYS A 10 5.56 4.32 -2.97
N SER A 11 5.88 5.27 -2.09
CA SER A 11 5.84 5.07 -0.63
C SER A 11 4.43 4.74 -0.13
N ILE A 12 3.41 5.45 -0.61
CA ILE A 12 2.01 5.17 -0.26
C ILE A 12 1.63 3.76 -0.71
N THR A 13 1.99 3.38 -1.94
CA THR A 13 1.65 2.06 -2.47
C THR A 13 2.33 0.93 -1.68
N VAL A 14 3.59 1.11 -1.29
CA VAL A 14 4.30 0.16 -0.41
C VAL A 14 3.60 0.04 0.94
N LEU A 15 3.21 1.17 1.54
CA LEU A 15 2.50 1.17 2.82
C LEU A 15 1.15 0.44 2.73
N THR A 16 0.36 0.71 1.69
CA THR A 16 -0.93 0.03 1.45
C THR A 16 -0.75 -1.48 1.28
N PHE A 17 0.29 -1.91 0.55
CA PHE A 17 0.59 -3.33 0.36
C PHE A 17 0.99 -4.01 1.68
N LEU A 18 1.85 -3.37 2.48
CA LEU A 18 2.25 -3.88 3.79
C LEU A 18 1.06 -4.01 4.75
N LEU A 19 0.23 -2.97 4.85
CA LEU A 19 -0.97 -3.01 5.69
C LEU A 19 -1.94 -4.11 5.25
N SER A 20 -2.20 -4.22 3.95
CA SER A 20 -3.08 -5.26 3.40
C SER A 20 -2.53 -6.67 3.68
N SER A 21 -1.21 -6.86 3.56
CA SER A 21 -0.55 -8.13 3.88
C SER A 21 -0.64 -8.48 5.37
N ILE A 22 -0.47 -7.49 6.25
CA ILE A 22 -0.61 -7.68 7.71
C ILE A 22 -2.05 -8.07 8.06
N PHE A 23 -3.06 -7.38 7.51
CA PHE A 23 -4.46 -7.71 7.75
C PHE A 23 -4.82 -9.10 7.25
N TRP A 24 -4.36 -9.47 6.04
CA TRP A 24 -4.53 -10.81 5.50
C TRP A 24 -3.91 -11.87 6.41
N LEU A 25 -2.63 -11.73 6.77
CA LEU A 25 -1.96 -12.68 7.67
C LEU A 25 -2.63 -12.76 9.05
N SER A 26 -3.04 -11.63 9.61
CA SER A 26 -3.74 -11.58 10.90
C SER A 26 -5.06 -12.33 10.85
N SER A 27 -5.82 -12.19 9.75
CA SER A 27 -7.08 -12.90 9.54
C SER A 27 -6.93 -14.42 9.35
N GLN A 28 -5.75 -14.88 8.91
CA GLN A 28 -5.42 -16.31 8.83
C GLN A 28 -5.04 -16.89 10.21
N VAL A 29 -4.36 -16.10 11.05
CA VAL A 29 -3.94 -16.51 12.40
C VAL A 29 -5.12 -16.49 13.39
N VAL A 30 -6.02 -15.52 13.24
CA VAL A 30 -7.22 -15.36 14.09
C VAL A 30 -8.46 -15.56 13.22
N SER A 31 -8.78 -16.82 12.92
CA SER A 31 -9.99 -17.15 12.16
C SER A 31 -11.26 -16.91 13.00
N VAL A 32 -11.14 -17.03 14.33
CA VAL A 32 -12.24 -16.81 15.28
C VAL A 32 -11.74 -15.90 16.40
N ALA A 33 -12.34 -14.72 16.58
CA ALA A 33 -12.17 -13.94 17.81
C ALA A 33 -13.50 -13.79 18.52
N ASN A 34 -13.43 -13.81 19.85
CA ASN A 34 -14.57 -13.60 20.71
C ASN A 34 -14.98 -12.12 20.65
N GLN A 35 -16.21 -11.85 20.20
CA GLN A 35 -16.81 -10.53 20.26
C GLN A 35 -17.87 -10.50 21.37
N THR A 36 -17.83 -9.45 22.17
CA THR A 36 -18.78 -9.25 23.26
C THR A 36 -19.88 -8.32 22.77
N TYR A 37 -21.11 -8.84 22.69
CA TYR A 37 -22.29 -8.08 22.30
C TYR A 37 -23.18 -7.83 23.51
N PRO A 38 -23.74 -6.60 23.66
CA PRO A 38 -24.74 -6.33 24.68
C PRO A 38 -26.06 -7.03 24.33
N VAL A 39 -26.60 -7.79 25.27
CA VAL A 39 -27.94 -8.38 25.17
C VAL A 39 -28.94 -7.35 25.67
N LYS A 40 -29.87 -6.96 24.80
CA LYS A 40 -30.92 -5.99 25.12
C LYS A 40 -32.26 -6.69 25.31
N ASN A 41 -33.07 -6.21 26.24
CA ASN A 41 -34.47 -6.64 26.38
C ASN A 41 -35.36 -6.03 25.28
N GLU A 42 -36.65 -6.38 25.30
CA GLU A 42 -37.65 -5.82 24.37
C GLU A 42 -37.82 -4.30 24.50
N GLU A 43 -37.43 -3.72 25.64
CA GLU A 43 -37.40 -2.28 25.92
C GLU A 43 -36.05 -1.62 25.59
N ASN A 44 -35.13 -2.34 24.92
CA ASN A 44 -33.79 -1.90 24.54
C ASN A 44 -32.80 -1.61 25.70
N GLN A 45 -33.11 -2.07 26.92
CA GLN A 45 -32.23 -1.98 28.08
C GLN A 45 -31.22 -3.13 28.09
N GLU A 46 -29.96 -2.84 28.42
CA GLU A 46 -28.89 -3.83 28.48
C GLU A 46 -29.03 -4.70 29.74
N ILE A 47 -29.23 -6.00 29.55
CA ILE A 47 -29.43 -6.98 30.63
C ILE A 47 -28.12 -7.72 30.95
N GLY A 48 -27.16 -7.69 30.02
CA GLY A 48 -25.88 -8.37 30.16
C GLY A 48 -25.12 -8.40 28.84
N THR A 49 -24.02 -9.15 28.81
CA THR A 49 -23.20 -9.33 27.61
C THR A 49 -23.07 -10.80 27.27
N VAL A 50 -23.07 -11.10 25.98
CA VAL A 50 -22.81 -12.45 25.46
C VAL A 50 -21.54 -12.41 24.61
N THR A 51 -20.69 -13.41 24.79
CA THR A 51 -19.50 -13.60 23.96
C THR A 51 -19.86 -14.54 22.82
N ILE A 52 -19.82 -14.03 21.60
CA ILE A 52 -20.08 -14.79 20.37
C ILE A 52 -18.75 -14.95 19.63
N PRO A 53 -18.37 -16.16 19.21
CA PRO A 53 -17.25 -16.35 18.31
C PRO A 53 -17.58 -15.70 16.96
N TYR A 54 -16.83 -14.67 16.58
CA TYR A 54 -16.95 -14.05 15.27
C TYR A 54 -15.96 -14.72 14.31
N ASP A 55 -16.50 -15.31 13.24
CA ASP A 55 -15.72 -15.92 12.17
C ASP A 55 -15.29 -14.84 11.15
N TYR A 56 -13.99 -14.62 11.06
CA TYR A 56 -13.43 -13.65 10.12
C TYR A 56 -13.34 -14.19 8.68
N ALA A 57 -13.76 -15.43 8.41
CA ALA A 57 -13.75 -16.02 7.06
C ALA A 57 -14.42 -15.15 6.01
N GLU A 58 -15.51 -14.44 6.35
CA GLU A 58 -16.17 -13.50 5.42
C GLU A 58 -15.27 -12.31 5.06
N SER A 59 -14.50 -11.81 6.03
CA SER A 59 -13.59 -10.68 5.83
C SER A 59 -12.29 -11.08 5.14
N GLN A 60 -11.91 -12.36 5.18
CA GLN A 60 -10.70 -12.87 4.53
C GLN A 60 -10.73 -12.57 3.03
N ILE A 61 -11.82 -12.89 2.33
CA ILE A 61 -11.93 -12.68 0.87
C ILE A 61 -11.68 -11.21 0.50
N LEU A 62 -12.21 -10.26 1.28
CA LEU A 62 -11.98 -8.84 1.07
C LEU A 62 -10.50 -8.47 1.21
N PHE A 63 -9.84 -8.91 2.28
CA PHE A 63 -8.42 -8.64 2.51
C PHE A 63 -7.53 -9.30 1.45
N PHE A 64 -7.89 -10.48 0.97
CA PHE A 64 -7.20 -11.14 -0.15
C PHE A 64 -7.25 -10.28 -1.42
N VAL A 65 -8.45 -9.83 -1.79
CA VAL A 65 -8.65 -9.00 -2.98
C VAL A 65 -7.88 -7.67 -2.87
N LEU A 66 -7.91 -7.02 -1.70
CA LEU A 66 -7.13 -5.80 -1.43
C LEU A 66 -5.62 -6.04 -1.53
N MET A 67 -5.13 -7.17 -1.00
CA MET A 67 -3.72 -7.55 -1.10
C MET A 67 -3.30 -7.78 -2.55
N VAL A 68 -4.11 -8.47 -3.35
CA VAL A 68 -3.82 -8.71 -4.78
C VAL A 68 -3.78 -7.40 -5.56
N PHE A 69 -4.77 -6.52 -5.40
CA PHE A 69 -4.80 -5.24 -6.10
C PHE A 69 -3.64 -4.32 -5.70
N SER A 70 -3.32 -4.23 -4.41
CA SER A 70 -2.17 -3.47 -3.94
C SER A 70 -0.84 -4.05 -4.43
N GLY A 71 -0.74 -5.37 -4.58
CA GLY A 71 0.40 -6.05 -5.20
C GLY A 71 0.58 -5.69 -6.68
N ILE A 72 -0.51 -5.72 -7.46
CA ILE A 72 -0.50 -5.28 -8.87
C ILE A 72 -0.10 -3.80 -8.97
N GLN A 73 -0.64 -2.95 -8.09
CA GLN A 73 -0.30 -1.52 -8.05
C GLN A 73 1.20 -1.31 -7.75
N LEU A 74 1.74 -2.01 -6.75
CA LEU A 74 3.15 -1.93 -6.38
C LEU A 74 4.06 -2.41 -7.53
N TRP A 75 3.70 -3.52 -8.17
CA TRP A 75 4.41 -4.05 -9.32
C TRP A 75 4.43 -3.05 -10.48
N THR A 76 3.27 -2.48 -10.80
CA THR A 76 3.08 -1.50 -11.87
C THR A 76 3.92 -0.25 -11.64
N ILE A 77 3.84 0.36 -10.45
CA ILE A 77 4.61 1.56 -10.10
C ILE A 77 6.11 1.28 -10.13
N THR A 78 6.54 0.13 -9.62
CA THR A 78 7.96 -0.26 -9.62
C THR A 78 8.50 -0.45 -11.04
N HIS A 79 7.72 -1.04 -11.95
CA HIS A 79 8.12 -1.20 -13.35
C HIS A 79 8.07 0.11 -14.15
N LEU A 80 7.03 0.93 -13.98
CA LEU A 80 6.91 2.24 -14.64
C LEU A 80 8.00 3.21 -14.14
N GLY A 81 8.29 3.21 -12.86
CA GLY A 81 9.30 4.07 -12.26
C GLY A 81 10.71 3.87 -12.79
N LYS A 82 11.09 2.63 -13.11
CA LYS A 82 12.38 2.34 -13.76
C LYS A 82 12.51 3.05 -15.11
N ARG A 83 11.40 3.30 -15.81
CA ARG A 83 11.39 4.02 -17.08
C ARG A 83 11.39 5.54 -16.86
N ILE A 84 10.59 6.05 -15.92
CA ILE A 84 10.46 7.49 -15.66
C ILE A 84 11.78 8.08 -15.12
N VAL A 85 12.43 7.40 -14.17
CA VAL A 85 13.69 7.88 -13.57
C VAL A 85 14.82 7.96 -14.60
N LYS A 86 14.93 6.98 -15.50
CA LYS A 86 15.94 7.00 -16.58
C LYS A 86 15.77 8.20 -17.51
N VAL A 87 14.51 8.51 -17.89
CA VAL A 87 14.22 9.63 -18.80
C VAL A 87 14.50 10.97 -18.13
N GLU A 88 14.20 11.13 -16.84
CA GLU A 88 14.48 12.37 -16.11
C GLU A 88 15.99 12.59 -15.91
N GLU A 89 16.77 11.53 -15.63
CA GLU A 89 18.24 11.59 -15.57
C GLU A 89 18.87 11.96 -16.93
N GLU A 90 18.39 11.39 -18.03
CA GLU A 90 18.86 11.74 -19.38
C GLU A 90 18.50 13.19 -19.77
N LEU A 91 17.33 13.69 -19.36
CA LEU A 91 16.90 15.07 -19.59
C LEU A 91 17.70 16.07 -18.75
N GLU A 92 17.99 15.77 -17.48
CA GLU A 92 18.86 16.59 -16.63
C GLU A 92 20.28 16.64 -17.20
N PHE A 93 20.84 15.49 -17.60
CA PHE A 93 22.15 15.42 -18.24
C PHE A 93 22.22 16.27 -19.51
N THR A 94 21.20 16.18 -20.37
CA THR A 94 21.12 16.97 -21.60
C THR A 94 21.01 18.48 -21.32
N ARG A 95 20.29 18.88 -20.25
CA ARG A 95 20.21 20.28 -19.81
C ARG A 95 21.55 20.78 -19.28
N THR A 96 22.29 19.97 -18.52
CA THR A 96 23.62 20.35 -18.02
C THR A 96 24.62 20.55 -19.17
N ILE A 97 24.63 19.68 -20.19
CA ILE A 97 25.50 19.84 -21.37
C ILE A 97 25.15 21.10 -22.17
N LYS A 98 23.86 21.44 -22.29
CA LYS A 98 23.44 22.66 -22.99
C LYS A 98 23.71 23.94 -22.19
N ALA A 99 23.76 23.86 -20.86
CA ALA A 99 24.04 25.00 -19.98
C ALA A 99 25.54 25.30 -19.85
N ASP A 100 26.39 24.28 -20.01
CA ASP A 100 27.85 24.41 -19.99
C ASP A 100 28.50 23.44 -21.01
N PRO A 101 28.74 23.89 -22.25
CA PRO A 101 29.35 23.05 -23.30
C PRO A 101 30.82 22.68 -23.02
N ASP A 102 31.49 23.34 -22.06
CA ASP A 102 32.89 23.07 -21.71
C ASP A 102 33.04 21.93 -20.67
N ALA A 103 31.94 21.54 -20.00
CA ALA A 103 31.92 20.44 -19.04
C ALA A 103 32.23 19.06 -19.67
N THR A 104 32.10 18.92 -20.99
CA THR A 104 32.43 17.70 -21.74
C THR A 104 33.94 17.49 -21.96
N GLY A 105 34.80 18.47 -21.66
CA GLY A 105 36.23 18.44 -21.97
C GLY A 105 37.15 17.76 -20.93
N GLN A 106 36.66 17.35 -19.76
CA GLN A 106 37.51 16.94 -18.63
C GLN A 106 37.55 15.43 -18.32
N ARG A 107 37.00 14.55 -19.16
CA ARG A 107 37.23 13.09 -19.00
C ARG A 107 38.23 12.59 -20.05
N ARG A 108 39.52 12.68 -19.70
CA ARG A 108 40.57 11.79 -20.24
C ARG A 108 41.00 10.83 -19.14
#